data_AF-A0A3D4N8J1-F1
#
_entry.id   AF-A0A3D4N8J1-F1
#
_cell.length_a   1.000
_cell.length_b   1.000
_cell.length_c   1.000
_cell.angle_alpha   90.00
_cell.angle_beta   90.00
_cell.angle_gamma   90.00
#
_symmetry.space_group_name_H-M   'P 1'
#
loop_
_entity.id
_entity.type
_entity.pdbx_description
1 polymer ?
#
loop_
_entity_poly.entity_id
_entity_poly.type
_entity_poly.pdbx_seq_one_letter_code
_entity_poly.pdbx_strand_id
1 'polypeptide(L)'
;MLSTIQPSILKTVLPNETQPFGVNRYLTNIPSINKVKGSDQTKISDLSTFALSMELTEMNYSETSSEMLYRSNDNSLALKTNRSVNLNFKVEKFQFDLTLSAESLGLDASMFKNSSEPMILKLQYSQTEMMFTREIQIKQHKTLRTPQEIIQDLVKGLTTAMQDPDKRTIMYTLDDEAIQALVQSDPKLGKLFGELVMIMNTVNLMKETSQGNRDYTIRLSGKGKPYTEATEKVDVKGFAKEYFVNITIMPPQTDSAKQAEMATA
;
A
#
# COMPACT_ATOMS: atom_id res chain seq x y z
N MET A 1 -43.41 7.59 17.90
CA MET A 1 -42.73 6.34 17.51
C MET A 1 -42.43 6.41 16.02
N LEU A 2 -41.19 6.07 15.65
CA LEU A 2 -40.68 5.69 14.31
C LEU A 2 -40.94 6.66 13.14
N SER A 3 -39.96 7.53 12.86
CA SER A 3 -39.78 8.12 11.53
C SER A 3 -38.71 7.34 10.76
N THR A 4 -39.13 6.84 9.61
CA THR A 4 -38.38 6.14 8.58
C THR A 4 -37.24 6.99 8.04
N ILE A 5 -36.01 6.48 8.04
CA ILE A 5 -34.88 7.02 7.25
C ILE A 5 -34.47 5.94 6.26
N GLN A 6 -34.69 6.23 4.97
CA GLN A 6 -34.13 5.47 3.85
C GLN A 6 -32.62 5.78 3.73
N PRO A 7 -31.73 4.78 3.58
CA PRO A 7 -30.39 5.03 3.10
C PRO A 7 -30.36 4.95 1.57
N SER A 8 -30.23 6.11 0.93
CA SER A 8 -30.04 6.24 -0.51
C SER A 8 -28.57 6.53 -0.82
N ILE A 9 -27.96 5.61 -1.58
CA ILE A 9 -26.88 5.82 -2.54
C ILE A 9 -25.45 5.95 -1.98
N LEU A 10 -24.80 4.80 -1.80
CA LEU A 10 -23.40 4.61 -2.18
C LEU A 10 -23.39 3.62 -3.35
N LYS A 11 -23.51 4.15 -4.57
CA LYS A 11 -23.15 3.41 -5.79
C LYS A 11 -21.63 3.24 -5.79
N THR A 12 -21.14 2.16 -5.20
CA THR A 12 -19.82 1.64 -5.52
C THR A 12 -19.86 1.20 -6.98
N VAL A 13 -19.35 2.07 -7.86
CA VAL A 13 -19.07 1.71 -9.25
C VAL A 13 -17.91 0.72 -9.20
N LEU A 14 -18.25 -0.57 -9.27
CA LEU A 14 -17.31 -1.62 -9.64
C LEU A 14 -16.77 -1.27 -11.03
N PRO A 15 -15.44 -1.23 -11.26
CA PRO A 15 -14.93 -1.08 -12.60
C PRO A 15 -15.34 -2.30 -13.43
N ASN A 16 -15.96 -2.02 -14.58
CA ASN A 16 -16.41 -2.99 -15.56
C ASN A 16 -15.30 -3.98 -15.94
N GLU A 17 -15.66 -5.26 -15.97
CA GLU A 17 -14.98 -6.26 -16.78
C GLU A 17 -14.85 -5.75 -18.21
N THR A 18 -13.63 -5.61 -18.72
CA THR A 18 -13.30 -5.81 -20.14
C THR A 18 -11.78 -5.77 -20.30
N GLN A 19 -11.15 -6.95 -20.30
CA GLN A 19 -10.32 -7.47 -21.40
C GLN A 19 -9.55 -8.72 -20.93
N PRO A 20 -9.39 -9.75 -21.78
CA PRO A 20 -8.71 -10.98 -21.39
C PRO A 20 -7.22 -10.68 -21.20
N PHE A 21 -6.70 -10.88 -20.00
CA PHE A 21 -5.27 -10.85 -19.74
C PHE A 21 -4.62 -12.04 -20.46
N GLY A 22 -4.21 -11.81 -21.71
CA GLY A 22 -3.32 -12.69 -22.45
C GLY A 22 -1.95 -12.67 -21.77
N VAL A 23 -1.56 -13.82 -21.21
CA VAL A 23 -0.27 -14.07 -20.54
C VAL A 23 0.93 -14.07 -21.52
N ASN A 24 0.77 -13.61 -22.77
CA ASN A 24 1.73 -13.82 -23.85
C ASN A 24 2.42 -12.55 -24.39
N ARG A 25 2.84 -11.58 -23.55
CA ARG A 25 3.52 -10.37 -24.09
C ARG A 25 4.87 -9.93 -23.50
N TYR A 26 5.52 -10.72 -22.63
CA TYR A 26 6.86 -10.33 -22.13
C TYR A 26 7.94 -11.42 -22.20
N LEU A 27 7.91 -12.30 -23.20
CA LEU A 27 9.01 -13.27 -23.44
C LEU A 27 9.51 -13.32 -24.89
N THR A 28 9.52 -12.21 -25.63
CA THR A 28 10.25 -12.14 -26.90
C THR A 28 10.96 -10.80 -27.07
N ASN A 29 12.10 -10.64 -26.40
CA ASN A 29 13.15 -9.76 -26.89
C ASN A 29 14.49 -10.17 -26.26
N ILE A 30 15.09 -11.22 -26.83
CA ILE A 30 16.53 -11.47 -26.68
C ILE A 30 17.19 -10.62 -27.78
N PRO A 31 17.94 -9.56 -27.45
CA PRO A 31 18.69 -8.85 -28.47
C PRO A 31 19.79 -9.76 -29.01
N SER A 32 19.72 -10.07 -30.30
CA SER A 32 20.76 -10.75 -31.06
C SER A 32 22.02 -9.89 -31.08
N ILE A 33 22.95 -10.12 -30.15
CA ILE A 33 24.26 -9.47 -30.12
C ILE A 33 25.34 -10.53 -30.32
N ASN A 34 25.92 -10.50 -31.52
CA ASN A 34 27.26 -10.90 -31.92
C ASN A 34 27.83 -12.27 -31.49
N LYS A 35 28.20 -13.04 -32.53
CA LYS A 35 29.11 -14.19 -32.48
C LYS A 35 30.32 -13.89 -31.57
N VAL A 36 30.31 -14.45 -30.37
CA VAL A 36 31.52 -14.71 -29.59
C VAL A 36 31.79 -16.21 -29.70
N LYS A 37 32.86 -16.56 -30.40
CA LYS A 37 33.50 -17.88 -30.30
C LYS A 37 34.08 -17.97 -28.88
N GLY A 38 33.44 -18.73 -28.01
CA GLY A 38 33.92 -19.05 -26.67
C GLY A 38 33.17 -20.28 -26.17
N SER A 39 33.86 -21.39 -26.00
CA SER A 39 33.33 -22.68 -25.59
C SER A 39 33.10 -22.75 -24.07
N ASP A 40 32.38 -21.79 -23.51
CA ASP A 40 31.97 -21.87 -22.12
C ASP A 40 30.56 -22.46 -22.07
N GLN A 41 30.51 -23.78 -21.87
CA GLN A 41 29.29 -24.46 -21.45
C GLN A 41 28.76 -23.72 -20.23
N THR A 42 27.70 -22.93 -20.43
CA THR A 42 26.98 -22.23 -19.38
C THR A 42 26.28 -23.30 -18.55
N LYS A 43 27.03 -23.90 -17.62
CA LYS A 43 26.49 -24.85 -16.65
C LYS A 43 25.58 -24.05 -15.72
N ILE A 44 24.28 -24.23 -15.91
CA ILE A 44 23.26 -23.83 -14.95
C ILE A 44 23.65 -24.44 -13.60
N SER A 45 23.66 -23.64 -12.53
CA SER A 45 24.07 -24.14 -11.22
C SER A 45 23.17 -25.31 -10.79
N ASP A 46 23.70 -26.28 -10.05
CA ASP A 46 22.92 -27.45 -9.61
C ASP A 46 21.69 -27.02 -8.79
N LEU A 47 21.78 -25.92 -8.06
CA LEU A 47 20.68 -25.30 -7.33
C LEU A 47 19.59 -24.75 -8.27
N SER A 48 19.99 -24.09 -9.37
CA SER A 48 19.07 -23.58 -10.38
C SER A 48 18.40 -24.72 -11.15
N THR A 49 19.13 -25.80 -11.44
CA THR A 49 18.60 -27.01 -12.09
C THR A 49 17.58 -27.72 -11.18
N PHE A 50 17.88 -27.82 -9.88
CA PHE A 50 16.95 -28.33 -8.88
C PHE A 50 15.72 -27.43 -8.70
N ALA A 51 15.88 -26.11 -8.67
CA ALA A 51 14.75 -25.18 -8.56
C ALA A 51 13.82 -25.26 -9.77
N LEU A 52 14.37 -25.46 -10.97
CA LEU A 52 13.60 -25.65 -12.21
C LEU A 52 12.89 -27.01 -12.24
N SER A 53 13.53 -28.09 -11.75
CA SER A 53 12.87 -29.41 -11.68
C SER A 53 11.75 -29.47 -10.63
N MET A 54 11.79 -28.60 -9.63
CA MET A 54 10.78 -28.46 -8.57
C MET A 54 9.80 -27.29 -8.82
N GLU A 55 9.75 -26.77 -10.06
CA GLU A 55 8.96 -25.60 -10.50
C GLU A 55 8.82 -24.48 -9.45
N LEU A 56 9.91 -24.17 -8.74
CA LEU A 56 9.90 -23.17 -7.68
C LEU A 56 9.66 -21.79 -8.30
N THR A 57 8.48 -21.23 -8.06
CA THR A 57 8.09 -19.93 -8.60
C THR A 57 7.87 -18.96 -7.45
N GLU A 58 8.68 -17.90 -7.39
CA GLU A 58 8.50 -16.80 -6.44
C GLU A 58 8.13 -15.52 -7.20
N MET A 59 7.02 -14.91 -6.82
CA MET A 59 6.57 -13.62 -7.33
C MET A 59 6.57 -12.61 -6.21
N ASN A 60 7.37 -11.56 -6.38
CA ASN A 60 7.46 -10.42 -5.48
C ASN A 60 6.95 -9.17 -6.22
N TYR A 61 5.95 -8.52 -5.64
CA TYR A 61 5.41 -7.25 -6.15
C TYR A 61 5.32 -6.25 -5.00
N SER A 62 5.86 -5.06 -5.22
CA SER A 62 5.82 -3.95 -4.27
C SER A 62 5.35 -2.70 -5.00
N GLU A 63 4.31 -2.06 -4.47
CA GLU A 63 3.79 -0.78 -4.96
C GLU A 63 3.74 0.21 -3.80
N THR A 64 4.15 1.45 -4.08
CA THR A 64 4.00 2.56 -3.16
C THR A 64 3.40 3.74 -3.90
N SER A 65 2.32 4.30 -3.36
CA SER A 65 1.70 5.50 -3.91
C SER A 65 1.48 6.53 -2.81
N SER A 66 1.57 7.81 -3.18
CA SER A 66 1.32 8.94 -2.29
C SER A 66 0.49 9.97 -3.04
N GLU A 67 -0.60 10.41 -2.43
CA GLU A 67 -1.43 11.46 -2.99
C GLU A 67 -1.61 12.59 -1.98
N MET A 68 -1.71 13.81 -2.50
CA MET A 68 -1.93 15.00 -1.70
C MET A 68 -3.10 15.76 -2.27
N LEU A 69 -4.06 16.10 -1.41
CA LEU A 69 -5.21 16.92 -1.74
C LEU A 69 -5.08 18.27 -1.06
N TYR A 70 -5.20 19.33 -1.87
CA TYR A 70 -5.10 20.72 -1.43
C TYR A 70 -6.49 21.38 -1.42
N ARG A 71 -6.70 22.33 -0.53
CA ARG A 71 -7.93 23.12 -0.47
C ARG A 71 -7.98 24.12 -1.62
N SER A 72 -9.14 24.27 -2.25
CA SER A 72 -9.36 25.16 -3.40
C SER A 72 -9.10 26.65 -3.12
N ASN A 73 -9.28 27.09 -1.87
CA ASN A 73 -9.32 28.52 -1.55
C ASN A 73 -7.93 29.10 -1.26
N ASP A 74 -7.00 28.27 -0.80
CA ASP A 74 -5.69 28.73 -0.30
C ASP A 74 -4.53 27.76 -0.60
N ASN A 75 -4.79 26.70 -1.39
CA ASN A 75 -3.83 25.64 -1.68
C ASN A 75 -3.17 25.02 -0.44
N SER A 76 -3.80 25.12 0.75
CA SER A 76 -3.32 24.46 1.95
C SER A 76 -3.57 22.95 1.89
N LEU A 77 -2.64 22.14 2.42
CA LEU A 77 -2.79 20.69 2.46
C LEU A 77 -4.01 20.30 3.30
N ALA A 78 -4.89 19.48 2.75
CA ALA A 78 -6.10 18.97 3.43
C ALA A 78 -5.96 17.49 3.78
N LEU A 79 -5.45 16.70 2.84
CA LEU A 79 -5.28 15.26 2.99
C LEU A 79 -3.96 14.83 2.36
N LYS A 80 -3.23 13.98 3.06
CA LYS A 80 -2.10 13.24 2.55
C LYS A 80 -2.40 11.76 2.71
N THR A 81 -2.35 11.00 1.61
CA THR A 81 -2.51 9.55 1.66
C THR A 81 -1.19 8.90 1.26
N ASN A 82 -0.81 7.87 1.99
CA ASN A 82 0.31 7.01 1.62
C ASN A 82 -0.21 5.57 1.61
N ARG A 83 0.03 4.87 0.51
CA ARG A 83 -0.33 3.46 0.38
C ARG A 83 0.91 2.67 0.02
N SER A 84 1.11 1.56 0.72
CA SER A 84 2.14 0.57 0.42
C SER A 84 1.49 -0.79 0.30
N VAL A 85 1.76 -1.49 -0.80
CA VAL A 85 1.25 -2.83 -1.08
C VAL A 85 2.43 -3.73 -1.36
N ASN A 86 2.60 -4.78 -0.56
CA ASN A 86 3.58 -5.83 -0.80
C ASN A 86 2.84 -7.15 -0.99
N LEU A 87 3.14 -7.82 -2.11
CA LEU A 87 2.64 -9.15 -2.42
C LEU A 87 3.85 -10.07 -2.59
N ASN A 88 3.89 -11.14 -1.81
CA ASN A 88 4.86 -12.22 -1.95
C ASN A 88 4.07 -13.52 -2.16
N PHE A 89 4.27 -14.15 -3.31
CA PHE A 89 3.69 -15.46 -3.61
C PHE A 89 4.81 -16.44 -3.90
N LYS A 90 4.76 -17.59 -3.22
CA LYS A 90 5.69 -18.68 -3.44
C LYS A 90 4.90 -19.94 -3.78
N VAL A 91 5.26 -20.57 -4.88
CA VAL A 91 4.70 -21.85 -5.33
C VAL A 91 5.81 -22.87 -5.41
N GLU A 92 5.58 -24.03 -4.80
CA GLU A 92 6.47 -25.17 -4.87
C GLU A 92 5.69 -26.36 -5.43
N LYS A 93 6.21 -26.99 -6.49
CA LYS A 93 5.57 -28.17 -7.07
C LYS A 93 6.56 -29.32 -7.14
N PHE A 94 6.14 -30.45 -6.61
CA PHE A 94 6.94 -31.66 -6.56
C PHE A 94 6.27 -32.70 -7.43
N GLN A 95 6.93 -33.09 -8.52
CA GLN A 95 6.49 -34.21 -9.34
C GLN A 95 7.39 -35.42 -9.07
N PHE A 96 6.76 -36.54 -8.71
CA PHE A 96 7.40 -37.83 -8.50
C PHE A 96 6.82 -38.83 -9.48
N ASP A 97 7.64 -39.27 -10.41
CA ASP A 97 7.30 -40.35 -11.33
C ASP A 97 8.03 -41.61 -10.84
N LEU A 98 7.26 -42.56 -10.30
CA LEU A 98 7.77 -43.80 -9.72
C LEU A 98 7.35 -44.97 -10.60
N THR A 99 8.33 -45.73 -11.10
CA THR A 99 8.07 -47.00 -11.78
C THR A 99 8.46 -48.13 -10.86
N LEU A 100 7.49 -48.95 -10.47
CA LEU A 100 7.67 -50.06 -9.54
C LEU A 100 7.29 -51.37 -10.23
N SER A 101 7.92 -52.47 -9.85
CA SER A 101 7.50 -53.80 -10.30
C SER A 101 6.40 -54.34 -9.38
N ALA A 102 5.48 -55.14 -9.89
CA ALA A 102 4.43 -55.77 -9.09
C ALA A 102 5.00 -56.61 -7.93
N GLU A 103 6.15 -57.26 -8.13
CA GLU A 103 6.83 -58.06 -7.11
C GLU A 103 7.30 -57.20 -5.93
N SER A 104 7.70 -55.96 -6.18
CA SER A 104 8.19 -55.01 -5.17
C SER A 104 7.07 -54.53 -4.24
N LEU A 105 5.81 -54.68 -4.66
CA LEU A 105 4.61 -54.28 -3.92
C LEU A 105 3.80 -55.48 -3.40
N GLY A 106 4.29 -56.72 -3.63
CA GLY A 106 3.59 -57.94 -3.25
C GLY A 106 2.27 -58.16 -3.99
N LEU A 107 2.13 -57.57 -5.18
CA LEU A 107 0.92 -57.68 -6.01
C LEU A 107 1.02 -58.88 -6.94
N ASP A 108 -0.07 -59.65 -7.04
CA ASP A 108 -0.17 -60.79 -7.95
C ASP A 108 -0.85 -60.42 -9.29
N ALA A 109 -0.76 -61.31 -10.28
CA ALA A 109 -1.34 -61.08 -11.61
C ALA A 109 -2.88 -60.97 -11.61
N SER A 110 -3.55 -61.41 -10.53
CA SER A 110 -5.02 -61.36 -10.39
C SER A 110 -5.51 -59.97 -9.94
N MET A 111 -4.62 -59.15 -9.39
CA MET A 111 -4.91 -57.78 -8.97
C MET A 111 -4.86 -56.75 -10.13
N PHE A 112 -4.45 -57.16 -11.33
CA PHE A 112 -4.42 -56.32 -12.52
C PHE A 112 -5.65 -56.55 -13.41
N LYS A 113 -6.30 -55.47 -13.85
CA LYS A 113 -7.47 -55.53 -14.75
C LYS A 113 -7.14 -56.18 -16.10
N ASN A 114 -5.89 -56.03 -16.55
CA ASN A 114 -5.29 -56.73 -17.68
C ASN A 114 -3.85 -57.09 -17.28
N SER A 115 -3.50 -58.38 -17.30
CA SER A 115 -2.21 -58.89 -16.81
C SER A 115 -1.01 -58.42 -17.64
N SER A 116 -1.24 -57.71 -18.75
CA SER A 116 -0.20 -57.13 -19.61
C SER A 116 -0.11 -55.61 -19.54
N GLU A 117 -0.99 -54.92 -18.81
CA GLU A 117 -1.01 -53.46 -18.73
C GLU A 117 -0.55 -52.94 -17.36
N PRO A 118 0.25 -51.87 -17.32
CA PRO A 118 0.68 -51.28 -16.07
C PRO A 118 -0.48 -50.61 -15.33
N MET A 119 -0.48 -50.72 -14.00
CA MET A 119 -1.41 -49.99 -13.15
C MET A 119 -0.84 -48.60 -12.86
N ILE A 120 -1.61 -47.54 -13.14
CA ILE A 120 -1.19 -46.16 -12.89
C ILE A 120 -2.02 -45.59 -11.74
N LEU A 121 -1.34 -45.22 -10.65
CA LEU A 121 -1.92 -44.49 -9.53
C LEU A 121 -1.45 -43.03 -9.59
N LYS A 122 -2.39 -42.09 -9.62
CA LYS A 122 -2.11 -40.66 -9.57
C LYS A 122 -2.59 -40.10 -8.25
N LEU A 123 -1.66 -39.63 -7.42
CA LEU A 123 -1.96 -38.96 -6.17
C LEU A 123 -1.62 -37.48 -6.29
N GLN A 124 -2.58 -36.63 -5.94
CA GLN A 124 -2.39 -35.19 -5.86
C GLN A 124 -2.68 -34.72 -4.44
N TYR A 125 -1.73 -34.01 -3.85
CA TYR A 125 -1.91 -33.30 -2.59
C TYR A 125 -1.55 -31.83 -2.78
N SER A 126 -2.43 -30.94 -2.32
CA SER A 126 -2.21 -29.51 -2.37
C SER A 126 -2.44 -28.88 -1.01
N GLN A 127 -1.57 -27.96 -0.64
CA GLN A 127 -1.67 -27.13 0.55
C GLN A 127 -1.44 -25.68 0.16
N THR A 128 -2.35 -24.81 0.59
CA THR A 128 -2.28 -23.37 0.31
C THR A 128 -2.44 -22.61 1.61
N GLU A 129 -1.52 -21.68 1.86
CA GLU A 129 -1.54 -20.76 2.99
C GLU A 129 -1.56 -19.34 2.45
N MET A 130 -2.46 -18.53 2.99
CA MET A 130 -2.56 -17.11 2.64
C MET A 130 -2.64 -16.30 3.92
N MET A 131 -1.67 -15.40 4.10
CA MET A 131 -1.67 -14.41 5.16
C MET A 131 -1.97 -13.05 4.56
N PHE A 132 -3.02 -12.42 5.07
CA PHE A 132 -3.42 -11.07 4.70
C PHE A 132 -3.29 -10.16 5.92
N THR A 133 -2.45 -9.13 5.81
CA THR A 133 -2.31 -8.09 6.84
C THR A 133 -2.65 -6.75 6.23
N ARG A 134 -3.54 -6.01 6.90
CA ARG A 134 -3.89 -4.63 6.54
C ARG A 134 -3.76 -3.75 7.77
N GLU A 135 -2.89 -2.76 7.68
CA GLU A 135 -2.69 -1.75 8.71
C GLU A 135 -3.16 -0.39 8.18
N ILE A 136 -4.06 0.27 8.91
CA ILE A 136 -4.55 1.60 8.58
C ILE A 136 -4.23 2.52 9.76
N GLN A 137 -3.47 3.57 9.49
CA GLN A 137 -3.14 4.60 10.46
C GLN A 137 -3.68 5.95 9.98
N ILE A 138 -4.52 6.58 10.79
CA ILE A 138 -5.06 7.92 10.52
C ILE A 138 -4.52 8.86 11.60
N LYS A 139 -3.84 9.93 11.18
CA LYS A 139 -3.32 10.99 12.06
C LYS A 139 -3.87 12.33 11.62
N GLN A 140 -4.31 13.13 12.57
CA GLN A 140 -4.66 14.52 12.32
C GLN A 140 -3.52 15.41 12.79
N HIS A 141 -2.95 16.17 11.85
CA HIS A 141 -1.86 17.09 12.12
C HIS A 141 -2.44 18.49 12.32
N LYS A 142 -2.23 19.04 13.52
CA LYS A 142 -2.51 20.44 13.82
C LYS A 142 -1.40 21.29 13.21
N THR A 143 -1.77 22.30 12.45
CA THR A 143 -0.84 23.26 11.85
C THR A 143 -0.97 24.60 12.55
N LEU A 144 0.08 25.42 12.46
CA LEU A 144 0.05 26.82 12.87
C LEU A 144 -0.20 27.69 11.63
N ARG A 145 -0.91 28.80 11.79
CA ARG A 145 -1.03 29.82 10.74
C ARG A 145 0.30 30.51 10.53
N THR A 146 0.46 31.06 9.34
CA THR A 146 1.62 31.89 9.04
C THR A 146 1.54 33.21 9.81
N PRO A 147 2.68 33.77 10.27
CA PRO A 147 2.72 35.08 10.92
C PRO A 147 2.08 36.18 10.07
N GLN A 148 2.22 36.08 8.74
CA GLN A 148 1.65 37.01 7.77
C GLN A 148 0.11 37.02 7.82
N GLU A 149 -0.53 35.86 7.93
CA GLU A 149 -1.98 35.76 8.08
C GLU A 149 -2.46 36.41 9.38
N ILE A 150 -1.73 36.20 10.48
CA ILE A 150 -2.06 36.80 11.79
C ILE A 150 -1.95 38.32 11.72
N ILE A 151 -0.87 38.83 11.11
CA ILE A 151 -0.66 40.27 10.90
C ILE A 151 -1.75 40.85 10.00
N GLN A 152 -2.14 40.13 8.94
CA GLN A 152 -3.20 40.58 8.04
C GLN A 152 -4.54 40.69 8.77
N ASP A 153 -4.86 39.76 9.67
CA ASP A 153 -6.08 39.81 10.47
C ASP A 153 -6.03 40.97 11.49
N LEU A 154 -4.86 41.27 12.04
CA LEU A 154 -4.67 42.47 12.89
C LEU A 154 -4.90 43.76 12.11
N VAL A 155 -4.31 43.89 10.90
CA VAL A 155 -4.49 45.06 10.04
C VAL A 155 -5.96 45.24 9.63
N LYS A 156 -6.65 44.15 9.27
CA LYS A 156 -8.09 44.17 9.00
C LYS A 156 -8.88 44.62 10.22
N GLY A 157 -8.61 44.02 11.37
CA GLY A 157 -9.27 44.38 12.63
C GLY A 157 -9.06 45.85 13.01
N LEU A 158 -7.84 46.37 12.84
CA LEU A 158 -7.51 47.77 13.08
C LEU A 158 -8.25 48.70 12.11
N THR A 159 -8.29 48.35 10.83
CA THR A 159 -8.99 49.13 9.79
C THR A 159 -10.48 49.21 10.09
N THR A 160 -11.11 48.08 10.45
CA THR A 160 -12.52 48.04 10.86
C THR A 160 -12.76 48.86 12.12
N ALA A 161 -11.89 48.76 13.12
CA ALA A 161 -12.00 49.50 14.37
C ALA A 161 -11.82 51.02 14.19
N MET A 162 -11.02 51.45 13.20
CA MET A 162 -10.83 52.86 12.86
C MET A 162 -12.00 53.44 12.05
N GLN A 163 -12.71 52.60 11.29
CA GLN A 163 -13.93 52.98 10.57
C GLN A 163 -15.17 53.04 11.48
N ASP A 164 -15.08 52.51 12.70
CA ASP A 164 -16.19 52.52 13.67
C ASP A 164 -16.44 53.95 14.17
N PRO A 165 -17.65 54.53 13.93
CA PRO A 165 -17.99 55.88 14.37
C PRO A 165 -18.00 56.05 15.89
N ASP A 166 -18.10 54.94 16.65
CA ASP A 166 -18.17 54.97 18.12
C ASP A 166 -16.83 55.22 18.82
N LYS A 167 -15.71 55.36 18.09
CA LYS A 167 -14.35 55.62 18.63
C LYS A 167 -13.93 54.69 19.78
N ARG A 168 -14.34 53.42 19.73
CA ARG A 168 -14.10 52.40 20.78
C ARG A 168 -12.61 52.15 21.06
N THR A 169 -12.23 51.87 22.30
CA THR A 169 -10.85 51.47 22.63
C THR A 169 -10.52 50.15 21.93
N ILE A 170 -9.37 50.08 21.27
CA ILE A 170 -8.97 48.90 20.50
C ILE A 170 -8.10 48.02 21.39
N MET A 171 -8.51 46.77 21.59
CA MET A 171 -7.73 45.76 22.29
C MET A 171 -7.43 44.61 21.33
N TYR A 172 -6.36 43.84 21.60
CA TYR A 172 -6.13 42.57 20.93
C TYR A 172 -5.89 41.46 21.94
N THR A 173 -6.26 40.24 21.56
CA THR A 173 -5.96 39.03 22.32
C THR A 173 -5.35 38.01 21.38
N LEU A 174 -4.22 37.43 21.78
CA LEU A 174 -3.55 36.34 21.08
C LEU A 174 -3.87 35.04 21.81
N ASP A 175 -4.16 33.98 21.07
CA ASP A 175 -4.07 32.62 21.62
C ASP A 175 -2.61 32.14 21.67
N ASP A 176 -2.37 31.06 22.42
CA ASP A 176 -1.04 30.49 22.61
C ASP A 176 -0.40 30.11 21.26
N GLU A 177 -1.21 29.61 20.32
CA GLU A 177 -0.75 29.28 18.97
C GLU A 177 -0.33 30.51 18.16
N ALA A 178 -1.01 31.66 18.31
CA ALA A 178 -0.62 32.91 17.66
C ALA A 178 0.68 33.44 18.23
N ILE A 179 0.87 33.37 19.55
CA ILE A 179 2.14 33.72 20.20
C ILE A 179 3.24 32.84 19.65
N GLN A 180 3.03 31.52 19.59
CA GLN A 180 4.02 30.58 19.06
C GLN A 180 4.38 30.87 17.61
N ALA A 181 3.39 31.12 16.74
CA ALA A 181 3.61 31.47 15.35
C ALA A 181 4.41 32.77 15.19
N LEU A 182 4.08 33.82 15.96
CA LEU A 182 4.77 35.11 15.92
C LEU A 182 6.18 35.05 16.51
N VAL A 183 6.42 34.26 17.57
CA VAL A 183 7.74 34.10 18.21
C VAL A 183 8.71 33.33 17.30
N GLN A 184 8.21 32.34 16.56
CA GLN A 184 9.02 31.57 15.61
C GLN A 184 9.19 32.29 14.25
N SER A 185 8.67 33.52 14.11
CA SER A 185 8.70 34.27 12.86
C SER A 185 10.04 34.99 12.62
N ASP A 186 10.24 35.45 11.38
CA ASP A 186 11.35 36.33 11.02
C ASP A 186 11.33 37.60 11.92
N PRO A 187 12.49 38.04 12.47
CA PRO A 187 12.60 39.27 13.24
C PRO A 187 11.93 40.49 12.59
N LYS A 188 11.87 40.57 11.26
CA LYS A 188 11.17 41.63 10.53
C LYS A 188 9.65 41.61 10.76
N LEU A 189 9.04 40.42 10.76
CA LEU A 189 7.60 40.26 11.00
C LEU A 189 7.24 40.51 12.46
N GLY A 190 8.11 40.09 13.38
CA GLY A 190 7.99 40.44 14.80
C GLY A 190 8.02 41.95 15.04
N LYS A 191 8.94 42.67 14.38
CA LYS A 191 8.99 44.15 14.42
C LYS A 191 7.73 44.79 13.84
N LEU A 192 7.27 44.34 12.67
CA LEU A 192 6.03 44.83 12.05
C LEU A 192 4.82 44.66 12.97
N PHE A 193 4.70 43.49 13.62
CA PHE A 193 3.64 43.24 14.59
C PHE A 193 3.73 44.20 15.79
N GLY A 194 4.93 44.42 16.34
CA GLY A 194 5.15 45.37 17.42
C GLY A 194 4.83 46.82 17.05
N GLU A 195 5.18 47.24 15.82
CA GLU A 195 4.83 48.56 15.28
C GLU A 195 3.32 48.75 15.17
N LEU A 196 2.58 47.73 14.69
CA LEU A 196 1.12 47.78 14.63
C LEU A 196 0.47 47.91 16.01
N VAL A 197 1.03 47.23 17.02
CA VAL A 197 0.58 47.37 18.41
C VAL A 197 0.87 48.78 18.95
N MET A 198 2.02 49.37 18.61
CA MET A 198 2.33 50.76 19.00
C MET A 198 1.37 51.77 18.35
N ILE A 199 1.01 51.57 17.08
CA ILE A 199 -0.01 52.39 16.40
C ILE A 199 -1.35 52.27 17.14
N MET A 200 -1.77 51.05 17.50
CA MET A 200 -3.00 50.82 18.25
C MET A 200 -2.99 51.55 19.61
N ASN A 201 -1.88 51.49 20.35
CA ASN A 201 -1.72 52.21 21.61
C ASN A 201 -1.79 53.72 21.43
N THR A 202 -1.16 54.25 20.38
CA THR A 202 -1.19 55.68 20.06
C THR A 202 -2.61 56.13 19.73
N VAL A 203 -3.35 55.35 18.93
CA VAL A 203 -4.76 55.61 18.62
C VAL A 203 -5.63 55.59 19.88
N ASN A 204 -5.38 54.68 20.81
CA ASN A 204 -6.11 54.63 22.09
C ASN A 204 -5.78 55.82 23.00
N LEU A 205 -4.53 56.31 23.02
CA LEU A 205 -4.16 57.51 23.78
C LEU A 205 -4.79 58.79 23.22
N MET A 206 -5.02 58.85 21.90
CA MET A 206 -5.69 59.99 21.25
C MET A 206 -7.22 59.98 21.41
N LYS A 207 -7.81 58.88 21.88
CA LYS A 207 -9.23 58.80 22.15
C LYS A 207 -9.51 59.43 23.51
N GLU A 208 -10.12 60.61 23.50
CA GLU A 208 -10.66 61.24 24.71
C GLU A 208 -11.55 60.25 25.45
N THR A 209 -11.44 60.26 26.78
CA THR A 209 -12.10 59.41 27.78
C THR A 209 -13.63 59.41 27.64
N SER A 210 -14.15 58.82 26.56
CA SER A 210 -15.57 58.77 26.28
C SER A 210 -16.19 57.71 27.19
N GLN A 211 -17.15 58.17 27.99
CA GLN A 211 -17.84 57.40 29.00
C GLN A 211 -18.52 56.17 28.39
N GLY A 212 -18.06 54.98 28.78
CA GLY A 212 -18.74 53.73 28.50
C GLY A 212 -17.78 52.62 28.10
N ASN A 213 -17.99 51.45 28.70
CA ASN A 213 -17.21 50.22 28.55
C ASN A 213 -17.38 49.61 27.13
N ARG A 214 -16.96 50.34 26.09
CA ARG A 214 -17.10 49.94 24.69
C ARG A 214 -15.72 49.65 24.12
N ASP A 215 -15.24 48.44 24.40
CA ASP A 215 -13.98 47.93 23.86
C ASP A 215 -14.24 47.17 22.56
N TYR A 216 -13.42 47.42 21.55
CA TYR A 216 -13.34 46.63 20.34
C TYR A 216 -12.16 45.66 20.46
N THR A 217 -12.45 44.38 20.69
CA THR A 217 -11.41 43.35 20.85
C THR A 217 -11.16 42.62 19.52
N ILE A 218 -9.94 42.77 18.98
CA ILE A 218 -9.42 42.00 17.85
C ILE A 218 -8.91 40.67 18.37
N ARG A 219 -9.60 39.58 18.03
CA ARG A 219 -9.17 38.22 18.40
C ARG A 219 -8.29 37.65 17.30
N LEU A 220 -7.04 37.39 17.63
CA LEU A 220 -6.05 36.82 16.73
C LEU A 220 -5.79 35.37 17.12
N SER A 221 -5.96 34.47 16.15
CA SER A 221 -5.72 33.03 16.35
C SER A 221 -4.63 32.52 15.43
N GLY A 222 -3.69 31.77 16.00
CA GLY A 222 -2.63 31.08 15.28
C GLY A 222 -2.98 29.67 14.86
N LYS A 223 -4.23 29.21 15.11
CA LYS A 223 -4.67 27.87 14.73
C LYS A 223 -4.76 27.74 13.21
N GLY A 224 -3.83 26.98 12.65
CA GLY A 224 -3.80 26.66 11.22
C GLY A 224 -4.90 25.67 10.85
N LYS A 225 -5.06 25.46 9.54
CA LYS A 225 -6.00 24.48 9.02
C LYS A 225 -5.38 23.09 9.16
N PRO A 226 -5.92 22.21 10.03
CA PRO A 226 -5.35 20.89 10.23
C PRO A 226 -5.44 20.08 8.94
N TYR A 227 -4.52 19.15 8.74
CA TYR A 227 -4.60 18.18 7.64
C TYR A 227 -4.65 16.76 8.19
N THR A 228 -5.26 15.87 7.41
CA THR A 228 -5.33 14.45 7.77
C THR A 228 -4.24 13.71 6.99
N GLU A 229 -3.52 12.83 7.67
CA GLU A 229 -2.63 11.87 7.05
C GLU A 229 -3.21 10.46 7.23
N ALA A 230 -3.48 9.78 6.13
CA ALA A 230 -3.92 8.39 6.11
C ALA A 230 -2.79 7.54 5.53
N THR A 231 -2.31 6.57 6.30
CA THR A 231 -1.32 5.60 5.85
C THR A 231 -1.95 4.22 5.83
N GLU A 232 -1.93 3.57 4.68
CA GLU A 232 -2.39 2.20 4.47
C GLU A 232 -1.20 1.32 4.10
N LYS A 233 -1.03 0.22 4.81
CA LYS A 233 -0.10 -0.85 4.45
C LYS A 233 -0.88 -2.14 4.24
N VAL A 234 -0.64 -2.77 3.10
CA VAL A 234 -1.23 -4.06 2.74
C VAL A 234 -0.09 -5.03 2.47
N ASP A 235 -0.03 -6.09 3.24
CA ASP A 235 0.93 -7.17 3.05
C ASP A 235 0.16 -8.46 2.80
N VAL A 236 0.41 -9.06 1.64
CA VAL A 236 -0.14 -10.37 1.26
C VAL A 236 1.01 -11.33 1.08
N LYS A 237 0.95 -12.45 1.80
CA LYS A 237 1.89 -13.56 1.65
C LYS A 237 1.09 -14.81 1.30
N GLY A 238 1.40 -15.40 0.15
CA GLY A 238 0.81 -16.65 -0.29
C GLY A 238 1.88 -17.72 -0.44
N PHE A 239 1.61 -18.90 0.08
CA PHE A 239 2.42 -20.08 -0.11
C PHE A 239 1.52 -21.19 -0.66
N ALA A 240 1.93 -21.80 -1.76
CA ALA A 240 1.26 -22.97 -2.32
C ALA A 240 2.26 -24.09 -2.49
N LYS A 241 1.85 -25.29 -2.08
CA LYS A 241 2.65 -26.50 -2.19
C LYS A 241 1.82 -27.58 -2.84
N GLU A 242 2.31 -28.10 -3.95
CA GLU A 242 1.64 -29.16 -4.70
C GLU A 242 2.55 -30.36 -4.83
N TYR A 243 1.98 -31.54 -4.62
CA TYR A 243 2.64 -32.82 -4.81
C TYR A 243 1.84 -33.63 -5.82
N PHE A 244 2.52 -34.04 -6.88
CA PHE A 244 2.01 -34.94 -7.89
C PHE A 244 2.85 -36.21 -7.85
N VAL A 245 2.23 -37.32 -7.47
CA VAL A 245 2.89 -38.63 -7.47
C VAL A 245 2.21 -39.51 -8.51
N ASN A 246 2.92 -39.83 -9.58
CA ASN A 246 2.51 -40.81 -10.57
C ASN A 246 3.25 -42.12 -10.30
N ILE A 247 2.54 -43.13 -9.83
CA ILE A 247 3.09 -44.46 -9.62
C ILE A 247 2.64 -45.35 -10.78
N THR A 248 3.60 -45.83 -11.56
CA THR A 248 3.40 -46.82 -12.63
C THR A 248 3.88 -48.17 -12.11
N ILE A 249 2.96 -49.10 -11.91
CA ILE A 249 3.25 -50.45 -11.45
C ILE A 249 3.27 -51.37 -12.68
N MET A 250 4.44 -51.91 -13.00
CA MET A 250 4.63 -52.88 -14.08
C MET A 250 4.07 -54.24 -13.65
N PRO A 251 3.35 -54.96 -14.54
CA PRO A 251 2.80 -56.27 -14.22
C PRO A 251 3.91 -57.29 -13.90
N PRO A 252 3.60 -58.35 -13.13
CA PRO A 252 4.60 -59.35 -12.77
C PRO A 252 5.07 -60.12 -14.02
N GLN A 253 6.37 -60.42 -14.09
CA GLN A 253 6.87 -61.23 -15.20
C GLN A 253 6.41 -62.69 -15.04
N THR A 254 5.50 -63.13 -15.90
CA THR A 254 5.08 -64.54 -16.00
C THR A 254 6.29 -65.42 -16.33
N ASP A 255 6.37 -66.62 -15.74
CA ASP A 255 7.51 -67.54 -15.81
C ASP A 255 8.03 -67.86 -17.23
N SER A 256 7.21 -67.63 -18.27
CA SER A 256 7.63 -67.73 -19.68
C SER A 256 8.69 -66.70 -20.09
N ALA A 257 8.82 -65.57 -19.39
CA ALA A 257 9.85 -64.55 -19.65
C ALA A 257 11.17 -64.84 -18.89
N LYS A 258 11.08 -65.37 -17.66
CA LYS A 258 12.26 -65.82 -16.89
C LYS A 258 12.99 -66.99 -17.54
N GLN A 259 12.28 -67.90 -18.19
CA GLN A 259 12.89 -69.01 -18.91
C GLN A 259 13.58 -68.58 -20.23
N ALA A 260 13.18 -67.45 -20.82
CA ALA A 260 13.82 -66.94 -22.03
C ALA A 260 15.16 -66.24 -21.72
N GLU A 261 15.27 -65.51 -20.60
CA GLU A 261 16.54 -64.89 -20.18
C GLU A 261 17.58 -65.91 -19.67
N MET A 262 17.13 -66.96 -18.98
CA MET A 262 18.02 -68.06 -18.56
C MET A 262 18.46 -68.98 -19.71
N ALA A 263 17.82 -68.91 -20.88
CA ALA A 263 18.20 -69.69 -22.06
C ALA A 263 19.20 -68.96 -22.98
N THR A 264 19.52 -67.71 -22.70
CA THR A 264 20.50 -66.90 -23.45
C THR A 264 21.71 -66.43 -22.62
N ALA A 265 21.87 -66.93 -21.40
CA ALA A 265 23.06 -66.75 -20.56
C ALA A 265 23.99 -67.96 -20.62
#